data_AF-A0A6M8V952-F1
#
_entry.id   AF-A0A6M8V952-F1
#
_cell.length_a   1.000
_cell.length_b   1.000
_cell.length_c   1.000
_cell.angle_alpha   90.00
_cell.angle_beta   90.00
_cell.angle_gamma   90.00
#
_symmetry.space_group_name_H-M   'P 1'
#
loop_
_entity.id
_entity.type
_entity.pdbx_description
1 polymer ?
#
loop_
_entity_poly.entity_id
_entity_poly.type
_entity_poly.pdbx_seq_one_letter_code
_entity_poly.pdbx_strand_id
1 'polypeptide(L)'
;MKKLIISLIFTSTLIALITNESIIAQTESSRFAKQHKTHFLKEHLEQTEKMLIKALSSDIPNMKATAAQTTRELEQIFPSAQFTSLVDPLGQIVSDEKADIQSRVLSALALDGLHSEQGDEIIFNTAKTTSDKTLEIICKAMATESFKSEIQ
;
A
#
# COMPACT_ATOMS: atom_id res chain seq x y z
N MET A 1 -8.78 2.41 -58.87
CA MET A 1 -8.63 3.32 -57.71
C MET A 1 -9.92 4.01 -57.24
N LYS A 2 -11.12 3.72 -57.80
CA LYS A 2 -12.40 4.25 -57.29
C LYS A 2 -13.17 3.29 -56.35
N LYS A 3 -12.85 1.99 -56.35
CA LYS A 3 -13.50 0.98 -55.48
C LYS A 3 -12.88 0.84 -54.08
N LEU A 4 -11.66 1.34 -53.88
CA LEU A 4 -10.96 1.30 -52.59
C LEU A 4 -11.33 2.49 -51.66
N ILE A 5 -11.83 3.59 -52.21
CA ILE A 5 -12.24 4.78 -51.43
C ILE A 5 -13.67 4.63 -50.88
N ILE A 6 -14.56 3.90 -51.58
CA ILE A 6 -15.95 3.69 -51.13
C ILE A 6 -16.04 2.70 -49.95
N SER A 7 -15.12 1.73 -49.86
CA SER A 7 -15.06 0.80 -48.71
C SER A 7 -14.58 1.47 -47.42
N LEU A 8 -13.76 2.52 -47.54
CA LEU A 8 -13.21 3.24 -46.38
C LEU A 8 -14.19 4.25 -45.77
N ILE A 9 -15.21 4.69 -46.52
CA ILE A 9 -16.22 5.62 -46.02
C ILE A 9 -17.38 4.87 -45.35
N PHE A 10 -17.68 3.63 -45.79
CA PHE A 10 -18.72 2.81 -45.16
C PHE A 10 -18.30 2.18 -43.83
N THR A 11 -17.01 2.01 -43.59
CA THR A 11 -16.48 1.48 -42.33
C THR A 11 -16.35 2.54 -41.24
N SER A 12 -16.27 3.84 -41.59
CA SER A 12 -16.22 4.92 -40.59
C SER A 12 -17.60 5.38 -40.09
N THR A 13 -18.68 5.13 -40.84
CA THR A 13 -20.04 5.53 -40.42
C THR A 13 -20.77 4.49 -39.58
N LEU A 14 -20.35 3.22 -39.59
CA LEU A 14 -21.00 2.17 -38.79
C LEU A 14 -20.54 2.18 -37.31
N ILE A 15 -19.41 2.81 -37.00
CA ILE A 15 -18.91 2.92 -35.62
C ILE A 15 -19.61 4.07 -34.86
N ALA A 16 -20.18 5.05 -35.56
CA ALA A 16 -20.88 6.19 -34.94
C ALA A 16 -22.34 5.89 -34.52
N LEU A 17 -22.92 4.76 -34.95
CA LEU A 17 -24.29 4.38 -34.58
C LEU A 17 -24.37 3.41 -33.39
N ILE A 18 -23.25 2.88 -32.91
CA ILE A 18 -23.23 2.00 -31.72
C ILE A 18 -23.01 2.81 -30.42
N THR A 19 -22.68 4.10 -30.52
CA THR A 19 -22.31 4.92 -29.35
C THR A 19 -23.45 5.74 -28.73
N ASN A 20 -24.69 5.67 -29.24
CA ASN A 20 -25.78 6.50 -28.72
C ASN A 20 -26.89 5.78 -27.95
N GLU A 21 -26.96 4.44 -27.94
CA GLU A 21 -27.98 3.73 -27.15
C GLU A 21 -27.49 3.24 -25.78
N SER A 22 -26.19 3.24 -25.53
CA SER A 22 -25.63 2.84 -24.23
C SER A 22 -25.49 3.98 -23.21
N ILE A 23 -25.81 5.22 -23.59
CA ILE A 23 -25.66 6.39 -22.72
C ILE A 23 -26.89 6.63 -21.81
N ILE A 24 -28.05 6.04 -22.10
CA ILE A 24 -29.29 6.34 -21.36
C ILE A 24 -29.66 5.27 -20.30
N ALA A 25 -28.97 4.11 -20.28
CA ALA A 25 -29.21 3.08 -19.26
C ALA A 25 -28.30 3.18 -18.01
N GLN A 26 -27.29 4.06 -18.01
CA GLN A 26 -26.32 4.16 -16.90
C GLN A 26 -26.68 5.18 -15.80
N THR A 27 -27.85 5.81 -15.88
CA THR A 27 -28.24 6.88 -14.94
C THR A 27 -28.94 6.38 -13.66
N GLU A 28 -29.06 5.07 -13.43
CA GLU A 28 -29.65 4.50 -12.20
C GLU A 28 -28.82 3.37 -11.56
N SER A 29 -27.50 3.55 -11.42
CA SER A 29 -26.69 2.74 -10.47
C SER A 29 -26.15 3.57 -9.30
N SER A 30 -26.82 4.69 -9.00
CA SER A 30 -26.26 5.88 -8.34
C SER A 30 -25.89 5.72 -6.85
N ARG A 31 -26.26 4.62 -6.18
CA ARG A 31 -25.86 4.38 -4.78
C ARG A 31 -25.51 2.92 -4.50
N PHE A 32 -26.34 1.98 -4.96
CA PHE A 32 -26.19 0.56 -4.69
C PHE A 32 -24.92 -0.03 -5.33
N ALA A 33 -24.63 0.26 -6.61
CA ALA A 33 -23.42 -0.22 -7.28
C ALA A 33 -22.13 0.41 -6.72
N LYS A 34 -22.20 1.67 -6.26
CA LYS A 34 -21.08 2.36 -5.61
C LYS A 34 -20.85 1.83 -4.18
N GLN A 35 -21.92 1.50 -3.46
CA GLN A 35 -21.89 0.90 -2.13
C GLN A 35 -21.35 -0.54 -2.15
N HIS A 36 -21.74 -1.37 -3.12
CA HIS A 36 -21.19 -2.72 -3.25
C HIS A 36 -19.71 -2.72 -3.62
N LYS A 37 -19.25 -1.81 -4.49
CA LYS A 37 -17.82 -1.67 -4.81
C LYS A 37 -16.98 -1.24 -3.61
N THR A 38 -17.50 -0.33 -2.78
CA THR A 38 -16.78 0.17 -1.59
C THR A 38 -16.76 -0.84 -0.45
N HIS A 39 -17.88 -1.53 -0.20
CA HIS A 39 -17.92 -2.61 0.78
C HIS A 39 -17.02 -3.78 0.39
N PHE A 40 -17.10 -4.23 -0.86
CA PHE A 40 -16.27 -5.31 -1.37
C PHE A 40 -14.77 -4.98 -1.29
N LEU A 41 -14.38 -3.74 -1.67
CA LEU A 41 -13.00 -3.29 -1.53
C LEU A 41 -12.56 -3.28 -0.07
N LYS A 42 -13.39 -2.77 0.84
CA LYS A 42 -13.10 -2.76 2.28
C LYS A 42 -12.90 -4.18 2.83
N GLU A 43 -13.81 -5.11 2.55
CA GLU A 43 -13.68 -6.50 2.99
C GLU A 43 -12.42 -7.16 2.43
N HIS A 44 -12.07 -6.88 1.16
CA HIS A 44 -10.87 -7.42 0.55
C HIS A 44 -9.59 -6.86 1.18
N LEU A 45 -9.56 -5.56 1.51
CA LEU A 45 -8.46 -4.94 2.25
C LEU A 45 -8.32 -5.53 3.65
N GLU A 46 -9.42 -5.68 4.39
CA GLU A 46 -9.40 -6.31 5.73
C GLU A 46 -8.91 -7.77 5.69
N GLN A 47 -9.28 -8.53 4.66
CA GLN A 47 -8.75 -9.88 4.44
C GLN A 47 -7.26 -9.87 4.10
N THR A 48 -6.83 -8.92 3.27
CA THR A 48 -5.43 -8.73 2.89
C THR A 48 -4.59 -8.39 4.12
N GLU A 49 -5.05 -7.48 4.99
CA GLU A 49 -4.40 -7.16 6.26
C GLU A 49 -4.23 -8.40 7.13
N LYS A 50 -5.28 -9.23 7.29
CA LYS A 50 -5.18 -10.49 8.05
C LYS A 50 -4.13 -11.44 7.48
N MET A 51 -4.03 -11.53 6.15
CA MET A 51 -3.01 -12.34 5.49
C MET A 51 -1.60 -11.78 5.72
N LEU A 52 -1.45 -10.46 5.66
CA LEU A 52 -0.18 -9.78 5.91
C LEU A 52 0.27 -9.96 7.37
N ILE A 53 -0.61 -9.81 8.35
CA ILE A 53 -0.32 -10.08 9.77
C ILE A 53 0.24 -11.49 9.92
N LYS A 54 -0.43 -12.50 9.34
CA LYS A 54 0.04 -13.88 9.38
C LYS A 54 1.42 -14.06 8.75
N ALA A 55 1.70 -13.38 7.65
CA ALA A 55 3.00 -13.44 6.98
C ALA A 55 4.11 -12.71 7.76
N LEU A 56 3.80 -11.59 8.41
CA LEU A 56 4.70 -10.85 9.30
C LEU A 56 5.08 -11.66 10.55
N SER A 57 4.17 -12.50 11.05
CA SER A 57 4.42 -13.43 12.15
C SER A 57 5.11 -14.74 11.73
N SER A 58 5.46 -14.93 10.46
CA SER A 58 6.11 -16.15 9.97
C SER A 58 7.56 -16.25 10.45
N ASP A 59 8.05 -17.44 10.77
CA ASP A 59 9.48 -17.65 11.09
C ASP A 59 10.41 -17.52 9.87
N ILE A 60 9.84 -17.41 8.66
CA ILE A 60 10.61 -17.30 7.41
C ILE A 60 10.91 -15.83 7.12
N PRO A 61 12.18 -15.38 7.16
CA PRO A 61 12.55 -13.98 6.96
C PRO A 61 11.97 -13.37 5.67
N ASN A 62 12.07 -14.11 4.56
CA ASN A 62 11.59 -13.62 3.27
C ASN A 62 10.07 -13.39 3.23
N MET A 63 9.29 -14.14 4.02
CA MET A 63 7.84 -13.91 4.14
C MET A 63 7.56 -12.62 4.90
N LYS A 64 8.29 -12.35 5.99
CA LYS A 64 8.20 -11.09 6.72
C LYS A 64 8.54 -9.90 5.83
N ALA A 65 9.69 -9.98 5.16
CA ALA A 65 10.19 -8.96 4.23
C ALA A 65 9.18 -8.64 3.11
N THR A 66 8.64 -9.68 2.47
CA THR A 66 7.64 -9.53 1.40
C THR A 66 6.35 -8.90 1.95
N ALA A 67 5.87 -9.34 3.11
CA ALA A 67 4.66 -8.77 3.72
C ALA A 67 4.84 -7.30 4.10
N ALA A 68 6.00 -6.91 4.63
CA ALA A 68 6.33 -5.52 4.91
C ALA A 68 6.35 -4.68 3.63
N GLN A 69 6.97 -5.18 2.56
CA GLN A 69 6.97 -4.49 1.27
C GLN A 69 5.54 -4.34 0.69
N THR A 70 4.73 -5.40 0.71
CA THR A 70 3.34 -5.35 0.24
C THR A 70 2.51 -4.36 1.07
N THR A 71 2.77 -4.24 2.37
CA THR A 71 2.11 -3.23 3.22
C THR A 71 2.36 -1.81 2.69
N ARG A 72 3.61 -1.50 2.34
CA ARG A 72 3.99 -0.19 1.79
C ARG A 72 3.40 0.07 0.41
N GLU A 73 3.30 -0.97 -0.44
CA GLU A 73 2.64 -0.88 -1.74
C GLU A 73 1.12 -0.64 -1.59
N LEU A 74 0.48 -1.29 -0.62
CA LEU A 74 -0.94 -1.07 -0.34
C LEU A 74 -1.24 0.34 0.15
N GLU A 75 -0.38 0.92 0.99
CA GLU A 75 -0.51 2.32 1.41
C GLU A 75 -0.48 3.26 0.19
N GLN A 76 0.49 3.08 -0.71
CA GLN A 76 0.61 3.91 -1.92
C GLN A 76 -0.60 3.78 -2.86
N ILE A 77 -1.15 2.57 -2.99
CA ILE A 77 -2.32 2.30 -3.84
C ILE A 77 -3.61 2.81 -3.18
N PHE A 78 -3.71 2.73 -1.85
CA PHE A 78 -4.90 3.04 -1.06
C PHE A 78 -4.59 4.03 0.08
N PRO A 79 -4.15 5.28 -0.21
CA PRO A 79 -3.67 6.23 0.81
C PRO A 79 -4.76 6.76 1.76
N SER A 80 -6.03 6.40 1.52
CA SER A 80 -7.16 6.72 2.40
C SER A 80 -7.56 5.57 3.33
N ALA A 81 -7.02 4.38 3.11
CA ALA A 81 -7.20 3.24 4.00
C ALA A 81 -6.25 3.37 5.20
N GLN A 82 -6.73 2.97 6.37
CA GLN A 82 -5.95 3.02 7.61
C GLN A 82 -5.47 1.62 7.95
N PHE A 83 -4.21 1.30 7.64
CA PHE A 83 -3.60 -0.01 7.91
C PHE A 83 -3.05 -0.12 9.34
N THR A 84 -3.77 0.41 10.32
CA THR A 84 -3.32 0.51 11.72
C THR A 84 -3.05 -0.85 12.36
N SER A 85 -3.75 -1.90 11.92
CA SER A 85 -3.54 -3.27 12.41
C SER A 85 -2.16 -3.86 12.09
N LEU A 86 -1.43 -3.24 11.16
CA LEU A 86 -0.11 -3.67 10.72
C LEU A 86 1.03 -3.01 11.50
N VAL A 87 0.76 -1.94 12.25
CA VAL A 87 1.79 -1.20 13.01
C VAL A 87 2.48 -2.10 14.04
N ASP A 88 1.71 -2.78 14.89
CA ASP A 88 2.28 -3.63 15.95
C ASP A 88 3.14 -4.78 15.39
N PRO A 89 2.67 -5.60 14.43
CA PRO A 89 3.50 -6.68 13.86
C PRO A 89 4.77 -6.18 13.18
N LEU A 90 4.70 -5.06 12.44
CA LEU A 90 5.88 -4.44 11.84
C LEU A 90 6.85 -3.95 12.90
N GLY A 91 6.34 -3.30 13.94
CA GLY A 91 7.13 -2.81 15.07
C GLY A 91 7.89 -3.91 15.79
N GLN A 92 7.23 -5.05 16.04
CA GLN A 92 7.87 -6.22 16.63
C GLN A 92 9.06 -6.70 15.80
N ILE A 93 8.96 -6.69 14.47
CA ILE A 93 10.07 -7.08 13.59
C ILE A 93 11.20 -6.05 13.68
N VAL A 94 10.89 -4.75 13.60
CA VAL A 94 11.90 -3.68 13.65
C VAL A 94 12.72 -3.75 14.94
N SER A 95 12.06 -3.96 16.08
CA SER A 95 12.70 -4.01 17.40
C SER A 95 13.34 -5.36 17.76
N ASP A 96 13.14 -6.41 16.98
CA ASP A 96 13.76 -7.72 17.22
C ASP A 96 15.22 -7.75 16.73
N GLU A 97 16.17 -7.59 17.66
CA GLU A 97 17.62 -7.66 17.35
C GLU A 97 18.08 -8.99 16.73
N LYS A 98 17.27 -10.05 16.82
CA LYS A 98 17.58 -11.36 16.23
C LYS A 98 16.93 -11.57 14.86
N ALA A 99 16.02 -10.69 14.46
CA ALA A 99 15.41 -10.77 13.14
C ALA A 99 16.43 -10.46 12.05
N ASP A 100 16.23 -11.09 10.89
CA ASP A 100 17.01 -10.81 9.69
C ASP A 100 16.95 -9.32 9.33
N ILE A 101 18.12 -8.74 9.00
CA ILE A 101 18.27 -7.30 8.79
C ILE A 101 17.39 -6.78 7.65
N GLN A 102 17.21 -7.55 6.57
CA GLN A 102 16.35 -7.13 5.47
C GLN A 102 14.89 -7.02 5.94
N SER A 103 14.43 -7.99 6.73
CA SER A 103 13.09 -7.98 7.33
C SER A 103 12.88 -6.77 8.24
N ARG A 104 13.88 -6.44 9.07
CA ARG A 104 13.85 -5.26 9.95
C ARG A 104 13.79 -3.95 9.16
N VAL A 105 14.66 -3.78 8.16
CA VAL A 105 14.71 -2.57 7.33
C VAL A 105 13.41 -2.36 6.56
N LEU A 106 12.91 -3.39 5.88
CA LEU A 106 11.65 -3.26 5.12
C LEU A 106 10.46 -3.00 6.03
N SER A 107 10.46 -3.55 7.25
CA SER A 107 9.41 -3.25 8.24
C SER A 107 9.47 -1.81 8.72
N ALA A 108 10.66 -1.25 8.93
CA ALA A 108 10.84 0.14 9.33
C ALA A 108 10.38 1.11 8.22
N LEU A 109 10.70 0.81 6.96
CA LEU A 109 10.22 1.57 5.80
C LEU A 109 8.70 1.48 5.63
N ALA A 110 8.11 0.33 5.96
CA ALA A 110 6.66 0.17 5.94
C ALA A 110 6.01 1.01 7.05
N LEU A 111 6.55 0.99 8.28
CA LEU A 111 6.07 1.82 9.39
C LEU A 111 6.09 3.33 9.05
N ASP A 112 7.18 3.81 8.49
CA ASP A 112 7.33 5.20 8.03
C ASP A 112 6.23 5.57 7.01
N GLY A 113 5.98 4.67 6.05
CA GLY A 113 4.91 4.84 5.06
C GLY A 113 3.50 4.82 5.65
N LEU A 114 3.26 4.14 6.77
CA LEU A 114 1.94 4.12 7.42
C LEU A 114 1.58 5.43 8.13
N HIS A 115 2.53 6.36 8.27
CA HIS A 115 2.31 7.69 8.84
C HIS A 115 1.57 7.65 10.19
N SER A 116 1.97 6.72 11.06
CA SER A 116 1.38 6.49 12.38
C SER A 116 2.33 6.99 13.46
N GLU A 117 1.82 7.76 14.42
CA GLU A 117 2.60 8.26 15.58
C GLU A 117 3.32 7.12 16.32
N GLN A 118 2.65 5.97 16.48
CA GLN A 118 3.25 4.80 17.10
C GLN A 118 4.38 4.21 16.24
N GLY A 119 4.21 4.18 14.92
CA GLY A 119 5.25 3.76 13.98
C GLY A 119 6.49 4.66 14.07
N ASP A 120 6.27 5.98 14.12
CA ASP A 120 7.32 6.99 14.25
C ASP A 120 8.10 6.82 15.57
N GLU A 121 7.39 6.59 16.68
CA GLU A 121 8.01 6.32 17.98
C GLU A 121 8.88 5.05 17.96
N ILE A 122 8.41 3.99 17.32
CA ILE A 122 9.17 2.73 17.19
C ILE A 122 10.44 2.96 16.36
N ILE A 123 10.34 3.66 15.23
CA ILE A 123 11.49 4.01 14.39
C ILE A 123 12.51 4.83 15.18
N PHE A 124 12.02 5.85 15.89
CA PHE A 124 12.85 6.73 16.70
C PHE A 124 13.57 5.97 17.83
N ASN A 125 12.86 5.12 18.57
CA ASN A 125 13.46 4.32 19.63
C ASN A 125 14.49 3.33 19.06
N THR A 126 14.17 2.68 17.95
CA THR A 126 15.07 1.75 17.26
C THR A 126 16.35 2.46 16.82
N ALA A 127 16.28 3.68 16.30
CA ALA A 127 17.43 4.50 15.94
C ALA A 127 18.39 4.78 17.12
N LYS A 128 17.91 4.73 18.36
CA LYS A 128 18.69 4.98 19.58
C LYS A 128 19.26 3.70 20.20
N THR A 129 18.56 2.58 20.06
CA THR A 129 18.85 1.36 20.83
C THR A 129 19.37 0.19 20.01
N THR A 130 19.17 0.18 18.69
CA THR A 130 19.59 -0.96 17.86
C THR A 130 21.11 -1.14 17.86
N SER A 131 21.56 -2.39 17.82
CA SER A 131 22.99 -2.71 17.66
C SER A 131 23.42 -2.83 16.19
N ASP A 132 22.46 -2.93 15.27
CA ASP A 132 22.69 -2.99 13.83
C ASP A 132 22.86 -1.59 13.24
N LYS A 133 24.08 -1.29 12.77
CA LYS A 133 24.43 0.03 12.21
C LYS A 133 23.65 0.39 10.95
N THR A 134 23.27 -0.59 10.14
CA THR A 134 22.51 -0.34 8.91
C THR A 134 21.10 0.11 9.28
N LEU A 135 20.44 -0.60 10.19
CA LEU A 135 19.13 -0.21 10.67
C LEU A 135 19.17 1.12 11.42
N GLU A 136 20.18 1.36 12.25
CA GLU A 136 20.39 2.61 12.98
C GLU A 136 20.39 3.82 12.03
N ILE A 137 21.22 3.77 10.97
CA ILE A 137 21.34 4.86 9.99
C ILE A 137 20.01 5.11 9.29
N ILE A 138 19.31 4.06 8.88
CA ILE A 138 18.04 4.16 8.17
C ILE A 138 16.98 4.78 9.08
N CYS A 139 16.83 4.28 10.31
CA CYS A 139 15.86 4.81 11.26
C CYS A 139 16.17 6.26 11.66
N LYS A 140 17.45 6.64 11.80
CA LYS A 140 17.84 8.04 12.02
C LYS A 140 17.45 8.96 10.87
N ALA A 141 17.58 8.49 9.63
CA ALA A 141 17.21 9.27 8.45
C ALA A 141 15.69 9.54 8.40
N MET A 142 14.88 8.56 8.80
CA MET A 142 13.41 8.68 8.82
C MET A 142 12.94 9.57 9.99
N ALA A 143 13.52 9.42 11.18
CA ALA A 143 13.11 10.16 12.37
C ALA A 143 13.62 11.63 12.43
N THR A 144 14.00 12.25 11.30
CA THR A 144 14.74 13.53 11.26
C THR A 144 13.97 14.74 11.79
N GLU A 145 12.64 14.75 11.85
CA GLU A 145 11.89 15.80 12.53
C GLU A 145 11.89 15.61 14.06
N SER A 146 11.66 14.39 14.54
CA SER A 146 11.67 14.05 15.98
C SER A 146 13.06 14.19 16.62
N PHE A 147 14.15 13.95 15.86
CA PHE A 147 15.52 14.18 16.35
C PHE A 147 15.91 15.66 16.45
N LYS A 148 15.29 16.57 15.67
CA LYS A 148 15.59 18.01 15.76
C LYS A 148 15.17 18.61 17.10
N SER A 149 14.10 18.10 17.72
CA SER A 149 13.62 18.57 19.02
C SER A 149 14.44 18.08 20.22
N GLU A 150 15.23 17.01 20.09
CA GLU A 150 16.12 16.54 21.19
C GLU A 150 17.51 17.22 21.19
N ILE A 151 17.86 17.94 20.12
CA ILE A 151 19.15 18.64 19.98
C ILE A 151 19.04 20.14 20.36
N GLN A 152 17.82 20.64 20.63
CA GLN A 152 17.56 21.99 21.17
C GLN A 152 17.47 21.98 22.69
#